data_AF-H6D5D4-F1
#
_entry.id   AF-H6D5D4-F1
#
_cell.length_a   1.000
_cell.length_b   1.000
_cell.length_c   1.000
_cell.angle_alpha   90.00
_cell.angle_beta   90.00
_cell.angle_gamma   90.00
#
_symmetry.space_group_name_H-M   'P 1'
#
loop_
_entity.id
_entity.type
_entity.pdbx_description
1 polymer ?
#
loop_
_entity_poly.entity_id
_entity_poly.type
_entity_poly.pdbx_seq_one_letter_code
_entity_poly.pdbx_strand_id
1 'polypeptide(L)'
;MRENEKYKNKWNNLSEEEKFKLWLVGFTDGDGCFSIVKSGETYRLQFSLSQSEYNLRLLYYVKKNLGYGSVSKNSKQSWGNFRITDRKVLNQVIFPIFDKYPLLTSKYFNYVRFKEAYYILENKELTTEIKNKKIEELRSKELPVNYISPAISHLSEESKHEDIIQVISVYWLAGFIEAEGHLGVYTYPKRITIDFTIVQKLDQFLLFLIKRTLHIPSNVNYNKSRNIYVLSSSNSRVINDIIDTFRGKLHGMKSLEFKLWSVAQYYRKTKIEKVYKVNKILTKLVRLR
;
A
#
# COMPACT_ATOMS: atom_id res chain seq x y z
N MET A 1 -15.33 23.20 7.40
CA MET A 1 -14.26 22.23 7.07
C MET A 1 -13.14 22.99 6.39
N ARG A 2 -11.89 22.85 6.82
CA ARG A 2 -10.75 23.34 6.03
C ARG A 2 -10.06 22.10 5.48
N GLU A 3 -10.23 21.82 4.19
CA GLU A 3 -9.34 20.91 3.49
C GLU A 3 -7.94 21.50 3.52
N ASN A 4 -6.92 20.67 3.77
CA ASN A 4 -5.54 21.12 3.80
C ASN A 4 -5.12 21.54 2.38
N GLU A 5 -4.94 22.84 2.14
CA GLU A 5 -4.63 23.38 0.81
C GLU A 5 -3.34 22.81 0.22
N LYS A 6 -2.42 22.31 1.06
CA LYS A 6 -1.17 21.66 0.64
C LYS A 6 -1.37 20.45 -0.29
N TYR A 7 -2.54 19.82 -0.24
CA TYR A 7 -2.87 18.66 -1.08
C TYR A 7 -4.01 18.95 -2.07
N LYS A 8 -4.36 20.23 -2.29
CA LYS A 8 -5.27 20.61 -3.37
C LYS A 8 -4.56 20.41 -4.71
N ASN A 9 -4.94 19.35 -5.42
CA ASN A 9 -4.45 19.06 -6.76
C ASN A 9 -5.53 18.37 -7.59
N LYS A 10 -5.18 18.01 -8.84
CA LYS A 10 -6.06 17.36 -9.82
C LYS A 10 -6.82 16.14 -9.28
N TRP A 11 -6.31 15.49 -8.23
CA TRP A 11 -6.89 14.27 -7.67
C TRP A 11 -8.19 14.52 -6.88
N ASN A 12 -8.44 15.76 -6.42
CA ASN A 12 -9.63 16.06 -5.62
C ASN A 12 -10.95 16.00 -6.41
N ASN A 13 -10.87 16.21 -7.73
CA ASN A 13 -12.02 16.19 -8.63
C ASN A 13 -12.28 14.79 -9.25
N LEU A 14 -11.57 13.77 -8.78
CA LEU A 14 -11.78 12.40 -9.24
C LEU A 14 -13.13 11.85 -8.78
N SER A 15 -13.71 10.94 -9.57
CA SER A 15 -14.82 10.11 -9.11
C SER A 15 -14.38 9.19 -7.98
N GLU A 16 -15.33 8.71 -7.17
CA GLU A 16 -15.04 7.75 -6.09
C GLU A 16 -14.41 6.46 -6.63
N GLU A 17 -14.78 6.05 -7.84
CA GLU A 17 -14.19 4.90 -8.52
C GLU A 17 -12.68 5.13 -8.79
N GLU A 18 -12.31 6.30 -9.28
CA GLU A 18 -10.91 6.63 -9.58
C GLU A 18 -10.09 6.80 -8.30
N LYS A 19 -10.68 7.37 -7.24
CA LYS A 19 -10.06 7.42 -5.90
C LYS A 19 -9.81 6.02 -5.36
N PHE A 20 -10.79 5.12 -5.50
CA PHE A 20 -10.63 3.71 -5.12
C PHE A 20 -9.53 3.01 -5.91
N LYS A 21 -9.44 3.22 -7.23
CA LYS A 21 -8.38 2.63 -8.06
C LYS A 21 -7.00 3.09 -7.61
N LEU A 22 -6.79 4.39 -7.39
CA LEU A 22 -5.53 4.93 -6.85
C LEU A 22 -5.20 4.33 -5.47
N TRP A 23 -6.19 4.29 -4.57
CA TRP A 23 -6.03 3.65 -3.26
C TRP A 23 -5.66 2.17 -3.40
N LEU A 24 -6.28 1.42 -4.30
CA LEU A 24 -6.00 0.01 -4.53
C LEU A 24 -4.57 -0.19 -5.03
N VAL A 25 -4.07 0.68 -5.90
CA VAL A 25 -2.67 0.64 -6.37
C VAL A 25 -1.71 0.86 -5.22
N GLY A 26 -1.94 1.89 -4.38
CA GLY A 26 -1.11 2.14 -3.21
C GLY A 26 -1.15 0.99 -2.19
N PHE A 27 -2.32 0.43 -1.95
CA PHE A 27 -2.45 -0.75 -1.10
C PHE A 27 -1.72 -1.96 -1.69
N THR A 28 -1.77 -2.13 -3.01
CA THR A 28 -1.07 -3.21 -3.72
C THR A 28 0.45 -3.04 -3.66
N ASP A 29 0.96 -1.81 -3.74
CA ASP A 29 2.37 -1.47 -3.55
C ASP A 29 2.90 -1.91 -2.18
N GLY A 30 2.07 -1.94 -1.14
CA GLY A 30 2.43 -2.50 0.17
C GLY A 30 2.16 -4.01 0.26
N ASP A 31 0.88 -4.41 0.22
CA ASP A 31 0.43 -5.77 0.60
C ASP A 31 -0.04 -6.64 -0.57
N GLY A 32 -0.04 -6.12 -1.80
CA GLY A 32 -0.52 -6.86 -2.97
C GLY A 32 0.50 -7.80 -3.59
N CYS A 33 0.01 -8.78 -4.37
CA CYS A 33 0.85 -9.77 -5.03
C CYS A 33 0.36 -10.08 -6.44
N PHE A 34 1.29 -10.08 -7.39
CA PHE A 34 1.12 -10.59 -8.75
C PHE A 34 1.95 -11.87 -8.90
N SER A 35 1.30 -12.98 -9.21
CA SER A 35 1.94 -14.30 -9.19
C SER A 35 1.63 -15.12 -10.43
N ILE A 36 2.66 -15.79 -10.93
CA ILE A 36 2.60 -16.80 -11.99
C ILE A 36 2.80 -18.15 -11.31
N VAL A 37 1.70 -18.88 -11.10
CA VAL A 37 1.65 -20.12 -10.31
C VAL A 37 1.63 -21.33 -11.24
N LYS A 38 2.59 -22.25 -11.07
CA LYS A 38 2.60 -23.53 -11.77
C LYS A 38 1.49 -24.43 -11.20
N SER A 39 0.68 -25.01 -12.09
CA SER A 39 -0.46 -25.87 -11.76
C SER A 39 -0.40 -27.11 -12.67
N GLY A 40 0.26 -28.16 -12.19
CA GLY A 40 0.61 -29.31 -13.02
C GLY A 40 1.58 -28.88 -14.12
N GLU A 41 1.23 -29.19 -15.37
CA GLU A 41 1.99 -28.85 -16.57
C GLU A 41 1.66 -27.47 -17.14
N THR A 42 0.80 -26.69 -16.48
CA THR A 42 0.34 -25.38 -16.97
C THR A 42 0.59 -24.29 -15.94
N TYR A 43 0.36 -23.03 -16.33
CA TYR A 43 0.51 -21.88 -15.44
C TYR A 43 -0.79 -21.11 -15.31
N ARG A 44 -1.02 -20.59 -14.11
CA ARG A 44 -2.14 -19.72 -13.77
C ARG A 44 -1.61 -18.38 -13.30
N LEU A 45 -2.35 -17.34 -13.63
CA LEU A 45 -2.10 -15.99 -13.17
C LEU A 45 -3.01 -15.72 -11.97
N GLN A 46 -2.45 -15.15 -10.91
CA GLN A 46 -3.19 -14.71 -9.74
C GLN A 46 -2.75 -13.32 -9.32
N PHE A 47 -3.70 -12.37 -9.34
CA PHE A 47 -3.63 -11.16 -8.52
C PHE A 47 -4.27 -11.45 -7.17
N SER A 48 -3.59 -11.11 -6.08
CA SER A 48 -4.11 -11.39 -4.73
C SER A 48 -3.71 -10.36 -3.70
N LEU A 49 -4.59 -10.17 -2.71
CA LEU A 49 -4.35 -9.40 -1.49
C LEU A 49 -4.58 -10.32 -0.29
N SER A 50 -3.62 -10.39 0.62
CA SER A 50 -3.69 -11.23 1.82
C SER A 50 -3.77 -10.35 3.05
N GLN A 51 -4.64 -10.68 4.00
CA GLN A 51 -4.81 -9.94 5.25
C GLN A 51 -5.12 -10.91 6.39
N SER A 52 -4.70 -10.59 7.61
CA SER A 52 -5.10 -11.39 8.75
C SER A 52 -6.59 -11.23 9.04
N GLU A 53 -7.13 -12.17 9.81
CA GLU A 53 -8.57 -12.32 9.99
C GLU A 53 -9.23 -11.05 10.53
N TYR A 54 -8.53 -10.33 11.41
CA TYR A 54 -8.99 -9.07 11.98
C TYR A 54 -9.32 -8.00 10.91
N ASN A 55 -8.67 -8.05 9.74
CA ASN A 55 -8.84 -7.09 8.65
C ASN A 55 -9.52 -7.69 7.41
N LEU A 56 -10.22 -8.83 7.53
CA LEU A 56 -10.97 -9.44 6.41
C LEU A 56 -11.94 -8.50 5.72
N ARG A 57 -12.52 -7.55 6.46
CA ARG A 57 -13.43 -6.55 5.90
C ARG A 57 -12.80 -5.76 4.75
N LEU A 58 -11.49 -5.55 4.77
CA LEU A 58 -10.78 -4.86 3.70
C LEU A 58 -10.83 -5.66 2.40
N LEU A 59 -10.70 -6.99 2.47
CA LEU A 59 -10.79 -7.87 1.31
C LEU A 59 -12.19 -7.86 0.69
N TYR A 60 -13.24 -7.85 1.52
CA TYR A 60 -14.62 -7.71 1.05
C TYR A 60 -14.90 -6.31 0.48
N TYR A 61 -14.31 -5.26 1.05
CA TYR A 61 -14.37 -3.90 0.50
C TYR A 61 -13.76 -3.86 -0.91
N VAL A 62 -12.57 -4.43 -1.10
CA VAL A 62 -11.93 -4.53 -2.42
C VAL A 62 -12.80 -5.32 -3.40
N LYS A 63 -13.30 -6.49 -3.00
CA LYS A 63 -14.19 -7.31 -3.83
C LYS A 63 -15.43 -6.54 -4.27
N LYS A 64 -16.08 -5.81 -3.34
CA LYS A 64 -17.28 -5.03 -3.63
C LYS A 64 -17.02 -3.94 -4.68
N ASN A 65 -15.92 -3.20 -4.54
CA ASN A 65 -15.59 -2.10 -5.45
C ASN A 65 -15.08 -2.58 -6.81
N LEU A 66 -14.35 -3.70 -6.86
CA LEU A 66 -13.94 -4.29 -8.14
C LEU A 66 -15.11 -5.00 -8.84
N GLY A 67 -16.10 -5.51 -8.11
CA GLY A 67 -17.18 -6.32 -8.67
C GLY A 67 -16.78 -7.77 -9.03
N TYR A 68 -15.50 -8.10 -8.89
CA TYR A 68 -14.92 -9.40 -9.24
C TYR A 68 -14.06 -9.98 -8.12
N GLY A 69 -13.67 -11.25 -8.31
CA GLY A 69 -12.77 -11.98 -7.44
C GLY A 69 -13.48 -12.72 -6.31
N SER A 70 -12.71 -13.55 -5.61
CA SER A 70 -13.18 -14.36 -4.50
C SER A 70 -12.42 -13.99 -3.23
N VAL A 71 -13.10 -14.09 -2.08
CA VAL A 71 -12.49 -13.97 -0.76
C VAL A 71 -12.58 -15.34 -0.12
N SER A 72 -11.43 -15.93 0.22
CA SER A 72 -11.34 -17.16 0.99
C SER A 72 -10.72 -16.90 2.34
N LYS A 73 -11.15 -17.66 3.35
CA LYS A 73 -10.60 -17.63 4.71
C LYS A 73 -9.86 -18.94 4.95
N ASN A 74 -8.66 -18.85 5.53
CA ASN A 74 -8.00 -20.01 6.10
C ASN A 74 -8.24 -20.00 7.61
N SER A 75 -9.27 -20.75 8.04
CA SER A 75 -9.67 -20.82 9.46
C SER A 75 -8.59 -21.38 10.38
N LYS A 76 -7.62 -22.14 9.84
CA LYS A 76 -6.51 -22.68 10.63
C LYS A 76 -5.37 -21.69 10.87
N GLN A 77 -5.25 -20.68 10.00
CA GLN A 77 -4.13 -19.74 10.03
C GLN A 77 -4.53 -18.33 10.47
N SER A 78 -5.82 -18.04 10.65
CA SER A 78 -6.31 -16.68 10.95
C SER A 78 -5.91 -15.64 9.89
N TRP A 79 -5.93 -16.05 8.61
CA TRP A 79 -5.70 -15.19 7.44
C TRP A 79 -6.77 -15.39 6.38
N GLY A 80 -7.01 -14.35 5.58
CA GLY A 80 -7.84 -14.39 4.39
C GLY A 80 -7.12 -13.89 3.16
N ASN A 81 -7.66 -14.27 2.01
CA ASN A 81 -7.11 -13.92 0.70
C ASN A 81 -8.23 -13.44 -0.22
N PHE A 82 -8.08 -12.26 -0.79
CA PHE A 82 -8.78 -11.85 -1.99
C PHE A 82 -7.98 -12.30 -3.21
N ARG A 83 -8.62 -12.91 -4.22
CA ARG A 83 -7.94 -13.40 -5.43
C ARG A 83 -8.76 -13.18 -6.69
N ILE A 84 -8.08 -12.82 -7.77
CA ILE A 84 -8.58 -12.87 -9.15
C ILE A 84 -7.62 -13.74 -9.96
N THR A 85 -8.14 -14.84 -10.50
CA THR A 85 -7.38 -15.80 -11.32
C THR A 85 -7.95 -15.97 -12.73
N ASP A 86 -9.18 -15.50 -12.97
CA ASP A 86 -9.78 -15.51 -14.30
C ASP A 86 -9.04 -14.51 -15.20
N ARG A 87 -8.41 -15.02 -16.27
CA ARG A 87 -7.61 -14.22 -17.20
C ARG A 87 -8.46 -13.17 -17.95
N LYS A 88 -9.75 -13.42 -18.20
CA LYS A 88 -10.64 -12.41 -18.79
C LYS A 88 -10.83 -11.24 -17.84
N VAL A 89 -11.06 -11.52 -16.56
CA VAL A 89 -11.21 -10.49 -15.52
C VAL A 89 -9.90 -9.75 -15.29
N LEU A 90 -8.76 -10.45 -15.27
CA LEU A 90 -7.44 -9.80 -15.19
C LEU A 90 -7.26 -8.78 -16.31
N ASN A 91 -7.65 -9.14 -17.53
CA ASN A 91 -7.55 -8.27 -18.70
C ASN A 91 -8.53 -7.09 -18.69
N GLN A 92 -9.76 -7.31 -18.24
CA GLN A 92 -10.80 -6.28 -18.24
C GLN A 92 -10.70 -5.31 -17.07
N VAL A 93 -10.10 -5.73 -15.95
CA VAL A 93 -10.15 -4.98 -14.69
C VAL A 93 -8.76 -4.70 -14.13
N ILE A 94 -7.92 -5.73 -13.97
CA ILE A 94 -6.63 -5.57 -13.28
C ILE A 94 -5.63 -4.80 -14.13
N PHE A 95 -5.32 -5.26 -15.36
CA PHE A 95 -4.35 -4.54 -16.20
C PHE A 95 -4.75 -3.09 -16.48
N PRO A 96 -6.02 -2.76 -16.82
CA PRO A 96 -6.41 -1.37 -17.03
C PRO A 96 -6.18 -0.45 -15.82
N ILE A 97 -6.35 -0.95 -14.59
CA ILE A 97 -6.08 -0.17 -13.37
C ILE A 97 -4.59 0.11 -13.24
N PHE A 98 -3.75 -0.92 -13.30
CA PHE A 98 -2.31 -0.81 -13.06
C PHE A 98 -1.53 -0.24 -14.25
N ASP A 99 -2.09 -0.24 -15.46
CA ASP A 99 -1.57 0.48 -16.62
C ASP A 99 -1.84 1.99 -16.51
N LYS A 100 -3.04 2.37 -16.07
CA LYS A 100 -3.43 3.77 -15.87
C LYS A 100 -2.72 4.38 -14.67
N TYR A 101 -2.57 3.61 -13.61
CA TYR A 101 -1.96 3.99 -12.35
C TYR A 101 -0.83 3.02 -12.02
N PRO A 102 0.40 3.31 -12.49
CA PRO A 102 1.51 2.40 -12.31
C PRO A 102 1.93 2.32 -10.84
N LEU A 103 2.36 1.13 -10.42
CA LEU A 103 2.95 0.88 -9.10
C LEU A 103 4.23 1.69 -8.92
N LEU A 104 4.42 2.25 -7.73
CA LEU A 104 5.57 3.11 -7.43
C LEU A 104 6.73 2.35 -6.79
N THR A 105 6.50 1.12 -6.32
CA THR A 105 7.54 0.25 -5.73
C THR A 105 8.15 -0.70 -6.75
N SER A 106 9.17 -1.43 -6.29
CA SER A 106 9.72 -2.63 -6.91
C SER A 106 8.68 -3.68 -7.34
N LYS A 107 7.46 -3.67 -6.80
CA LYS A 107 6.36 -4.55 -7.27
C LYS A 107 5.94 -4.27 -8.71
N TYR A 108 6.24 -3.10 -9.26
CA TYR A 108 6.05 -2.83 -10.70
C TYR A 108 6.73 -3.89 -11.58
N PHE A 109 7.94 -4.34 -11.21
CA PHE A 109 8.65 -5.39 -11.93
C PHE A 109 7.84 -6.70 -12.00
N ASN A 110 7.21 -7.09 -10.89
CA ASN A 110 6.37 -8.28 -10.84
C ASN A 110 5.08 -8.09 -11.64
N TYR A 111 4.50 -6.89 -11.63
CA TYR A 111 3.35 -6.55 -12.47
C TYR A 111 3.64 -6.69 -13.97
N VAL A 112 4.77 -6.14 -14.43
CA VAL A 112 5.16 -6.22 -15.86
C VAL A 112 5.35 -7.68 -16.28
N ARG A 113 6.06 -8.48 -15.48
CA ARG A 113 6.21 -9.93 -15.74
C ARG A 113 4.87 -10.64 -15.74
N PHE A 114 4.00 -10.31 -14.79
CA PHE A 114 2.66 -10.88 -14.71
C PHE A 114 1.81 -10.57 -15.95
N LYS A 115 1.92 -9.36 -16.49
CA LYS A 115 1.24 -8.94 -17.73
C LYS A 115 1.86 -9.58 -18.98
N GLU A 116 3.18 -9.68 -19.06
CA GLU A 116 3.89 -10.40 -20.14
C GLU A 116 3.46 -11.88 -20.16
N ALA A 117 3.35 -12.50 -18.99
CA ALA A 117 2.85 -13.86 -18.85
C ALA A 117 1.43 -14.04 -19.36
N TYR A 118 0.55 -13.04 -19.16
CA TYR A 118 -0.80 -13.06 -19.72
C TYR A 118 -0.78 -13.13 -21.24
N TYR A 119 0.00 -12.28 -21.90
CA TYR A 119 0.08 -12.28 -23.36
C TYR A 119 0.65 -13.58 -23.93
N ILE A 120 1.63 -14.19 -23.25
CA ILE A 120 2.15 -15.52 -23.64
C ILE A 120 1.04 -16.58 -23.54
N LEU A 121 0.29 -16.60 -22.44
CA LEU A 121 -0.76 -17.60 -22.20
C LEU A 121 -1.94 -17.47 -23.17
N GLU A 122 -2.31 -16.24 -23.54
CA GLU A 122 -3.42 -15.95 -24.45
C GLU A 122 -3.05 -16.04 -25.94
N ASN A 123 -1.76 -16.10 -26.28
CA ASN A 123 -1.35 -16.26 -27.67
C ASN A 123 -1.77 -17.64 -28.21
N LYS A 124 -2.65 -17.66 -29.22
CA LYS A 124 -3.19 -18.89 -29.81
C LYS A 124 -2.24 -19.61 -30.77
N GLU A 125 -1.22 -18.90 -31.26
CA GLU A 125 -0.22 -19.42 -32.20
C GLU A 125 0.87 -20.23 -31.49
N LEU A 126 1.04 -20.04 -30.18
CA LEU A 126 2.04 -20.77 -29.39
C LEU A 126 1.47 -22.09 -28.87
N THR A 127 2.26 -23.16 -29.03
CA THR A 127 1.99 -24.45 -28.37
C THR A 127 2.16 -24.34 -26.85
N THR A 128 1.55 -25.25 -26.10
CA THR A 128 1.69 -25.32 -24.63
C THR A 128 3.15 -25.42 -24.20
N GLU A 129 3.96 -26.20 -24.93
CA GLU A 129 5.38 -26.38 -24.62
C GLU A 129 6.17 -25.07 -24.79
N ILE A 130 5.94 -24.35 -25.88
CA ILE A 130 6.59 -23.04 -26.11
C ILE A 130 6.14 -22.03 -25.05
N LYS A 131 4.85 -22.01 -24.69
CA LYS A 131 4.35 -21.15 -23.61
C LYS A 131 5.04 -21.45 -22.28
N ASN A 132 5.14 -22.73 -21.93
CA ASN A 132 5.76 -23.16 -20.69
C ASN A 132 7.23 -22.76 -20.62
N LYS A 133 7.99 -22.96 -21.71
CA LYS A 133 9.39 -22.52 -21.80
C LYS A 133 9.51 -21.00 -21.57
N LYS A 134 8.71 -20.20 -22.30
CA LYS A 134 8.72 -18.74 -22.18
C LYS A 134 8.35 -18.26 -20.77
N ILE A 135 7.38 -18.89 -20.09
CA ILE A 135 7.05 -18.43 -18.74
C ILE A 135 8.08 -18.88 -17.71
N GLU A 136 8.76 -20.01 -17.89
CA GLU A 136 9.87 -20.39 -17.00
C GLU A 136 11.05 -19.41 -17.14
N GLU A 137 11.40 -19.02 -18.37
CA GLU A 137 12.35 -17.93 -18.64
C GLU A 137 11.91 -16.61 -17.99
N LEU A 138 10.61 -16.30 -18.04
CA LEU A 138 10.07 -15.11 -17.41
C LEU A 138 10.09 -15.18 -15.87
N ARG A 139 9.88 -16.37 -15.30
CA ARG A 139 9.90 -16.65 -13.85
C ARG A 139 11.32 -16.64 -13.27
N SER A 140 12.33 -16.95 -14.07
CA SER A 140 13.73 -16.89 -13.64
C SER A 140 14.32 -15.47 -13.61
N LYS A 141 13.69 -14.49 -14.27
CA LYS A 141 14.13 -13.08 -14.20
C LYS A 141 14.12 -12.59 -12.74
N GLU A 142 15.29 -12.17 -12.26
CA GLU A 142 15.45 -11.55 -10.94
C GLU A 142 15.21 -10.04 -11.00
N LEU A 143 14.79 -9.47 -9.86
CA LEU A 143 14.66 -8.03 -9.73
C LEU A 143 16.06 -7.39 -9.83
N PRO A 144 16.28 -6.40 -10.73
CA PRO A 144 17.56 -5.71 -10.81
C PRO A 144 17.97 -5.08 -9.48
N VAL A 145 19.28 -5.05 -9.21
CA VAL A 145 19.83 -4.33 -8.05
C VAL A 145 19.50 -2.84 -8.18
N ASN A 146 19.07 -2.21 -7.07
CA ASN A 146 18.66 -0.79 -7.03
C ASN A 146 17.53 -0.46 -8.01
N TYR A 147 16.62 -1.40 -8.28
CA TYR A 147 15.48 -1.17 -9.14
C TYR A 147 14.61 0.00 -8.64
N ILE A 148 14.31 0.93 -9.54
CA ILE A 148 13.37 2.03 -9.33
C ILE A 148 12.21 1.85 -10.31
N SER A 149 10.98 1.97 -9.83
CA SER A 149 9.81 1.91 -10.71
C SER A 149 9.90 3.00 -11.79
N PRO A 150 9.64 2.67 -13.07
CA PRO A 150 9.54 3.67 -14.15
C PRO A 150 8.54 4.79 -13.85
N ALA A 151 7.57 4.55 -12.96
CA ALA A 151 6.60 5.56 -12.53
C ALA A 151 7.23 6.74 -11.78
N ILE A 152 8.36 6.53 -11.11
CA ILE A 152 9.04 7.55 -10.29
C ILE A 152 10.47 7.84 -10.76
N SER A 153 10.97 7.15 -11.79
CA SER A 153 12.37 7.25 -12.24
C SER A 153 12.75 8.60 -12.84
N HIS A 154 11.77 9.42 -13.21
CA HIS A 154 11.97 10.78 -13.71
C HIS A 154 12.09 11.82 -12.58
N LEU A 155 11.81 11.44 -11.34
CA LEU A 155 11.97 12.29 -10.17
C LEU A 155 13.38 12.13 -9.57
N SER A 156 13.80 13.11 -8.78
CA SER A 156 15.05 13.12 -8.02
C SER A 156 14.82 13.64 -6.60
N GLU A 157 15.89 13.69 -5.79
CA GLU A 157 15.78 14.25 -4.44
C GLU A 157 15.49 15.75 -4.44
N GLU A 158 15.83 16.43 -5.53
CA GLU A 158 15.69 17.87 -5.74
C GLU A 158 14.35 18.24 -6.39
N SER A 159 13.56 17.25 -6.85
CA SER A 159 12.26 17.49 -7.48
C SER A 159 11.37 18.40 -6.63
N LYS A 160 10.64 19.29 -7.30
CA LYS A 160 9.73 20.22 -6.63
C LYS A 160 8.56 19.45 -6.03
N HIS A 161 7.98 19.99 -4.97
CA HIS A 161 6.86 19.34 -4.29
C HIS A 161 5.69 19.11 -5.26
N GLU A 162 5.42 20.08 -6.13
CA GLU A 162 4.36 20.06 -7.13
C GLU A 162 4.52 18.93 -8.15
N ASP A 163 5.75 18.56 -8.48
CA ASP A 163 6.05 17.44 -9.39
C ASP A 163 5.85 16.10 -8.68
N ILE A 164 6.27 16.00 -7.42
CA ILE A 164 6.13 14.78 -6.63
C ILE A 164 4.64 14.43 -6.42
N ILE A 165 3.81 15.41 -6.05
CA ILE A 165 2.37 15.17 -5.80
C ILE A 165 1.55 14.89 -7.07
N GLN A 166 2.11 15.15 -8.25
CA GLN A 166 1.53 14.73 -9.52
C GLN A 166 1.69 13.23 -9.79
N VAL A 167 2.62 12.57 -9.10
CA VAL A 167 2.88 11.13 -9.19
C VAL A 167 2.35 10.42 -7.93
N ILE A 168 2.73 10.90 -6.75
CA ILE A 168 2.29 10.37 -5.45
C ILE A 168 0.98 11.06 -5.07
N SER A 169 -0.13 10.53 -5.60
CA SER A 169 -1.45 11.03 -5.22
C SER A 169 -1.75 10.76 -3.74
N VAL A 170 -2.59 11.61 -3.12
CA VAL A 170 -3.04 11.40 -1.74
C VAL A 170 -3.82 10.10 -1.56
N TYR A 171 -4.51 9.61 -2.59
CA TYR A 171 -5.27 8.36 -2.53
C TYR A 171 -4.37 7.14 -2.63
N TRP A 172 -3.36 7.16 -3.52
CA TRP A 172 -2.30 6.16 -3.54
C TRP A 172 -1.60 6.10 -2.17
N LEU A 173 -1.20 7.26 -1.63
CA LEU A 173 -0.50 7.29 -0.34
C LEU A 173 -1.40 6.82 0.81
N ALA A 174 -2.71 7.05 0.76
CA ALA A 174 -3.66 6.50 1.72
C ALA A 174 -3.69 4.96 1.67
N GLY A 175 -3.75 4.38 0.48
CA GLY A 175 -3.67 2.92 0.30
C GLY A 175 -2.35 2.34 0.79
N PHE A 176 -1.24 3.00 0.47
CA PHE A 176 0.08 2.58 0.91
C PHE A 176 0.23 2.68 2.44
N ILE A 177 -0.29 3.73 3.07
CA ILE A 177 -0.36 3.85 4.55
C ILE A 177 -1.26 2.77 5.15
N GLU A 178 -2.33 2.37 4.48
CA GLU A 178 -3.21 1.32 4.97
C GLU A 178 -2.46 -0.03 5.10
N ALA A 179 -1.57 -0.33 4.15
CA ALA A 179 -0.71 -1.50 4.16
C ALA A 179 0.51 -1.33 5.09
N GLU A 180 1.33 -0.31 4.86
CA GLU A 180 2.69 -0.18 5.42
C GLU A 180 2.80 0.83 6.57
N GLY A 181 1.74 1.60 6.81
CA GLY A 181 1.73 2.67 7.81
C GLY A 181 1.59 2.12 9.23
N HIS A 182 2.47 2.56 10.13
CA HIS A 182 2.40 2.31 11.56
C HIS A 182 2.00 3.58 12.32
N LEU A 183 0.98 3.46 13.16
CA LEU A 183 0.36 4.55 13.93
C LEU A 183 0.56 4.29 15.42
N GLY A 184 1.66 4.81 15.99
CA GLY A 184 2.03 4.51 17.36
C GLY A 184 1.48 5.51 18.37
N VAL A 185 1.02 4.98 19.50
CA VAL A 185 0.67 5.73 20.70
C VAL A 185 1.43 5.09 21.85
N TYR A 186 2.43 5.80 22.37
CA TYR A 186 3.29 5.32 23.45
C TYR A 186 3.07 6.17 24.69
N THR A 187 2.87 5.51 25.83
CA THR A 187 2.55 6.16 27.10
C THR A 187 3.59 5.76 28.13
N TYR A 188 4.39 6.73 28.57
CA TYR A 188 5.41 6.61 29.61
C TYR A 188 4.98 7.43 30.83
N PRO A 189 5.50 7.17 32.04
CA PRO A 189 5.06 7.84 33.27
C PRO A 189 5.00 9.38 33.21
N LYS A 190 5.87 10.01 32.41
CA LYS A 190 5.93 11.48 32.25
C LYS A 190 5.78 11.96 30.81
N ARG A 191 5.52 11.06 29.85
CA ARG A 191 5.56 11.40 28.42
C ARG A 191 4.59 10.57 27.61
N ILE A 192 3.85 11.24 26.74
CA ILE A 192 3.07 10.60 25.67
C ILE A 192 3.78 10.91 24.35
N THR A 193 4.06 9.88 23.57
CA THR A 193 4.58 10.00 22.21
C THR A 193 3.51 9.50 21.24
N ILE A 194 3.19 10.33 20.26
CA ILE A 194 2.36 9.96 19.12
C ILE A 194 3.29 10.02 17.91
N ASP A 195 3.42 8.91 17.19
CA ASP A 195 4.28 8.85 16.02
C ASP A 195 3.57 8.20 14.84
N PHE A 196 4.14 8.48 13.67
CA PHE A 196 3.81 7.90 12.39
C PHE A 196 5.08 7.32 11.82
N THR A 197 5.03 6.08 11.33
CA THR A 197 6.18 5.40 10.74
C THR A 197 5.77 4.66 9.46
N ILE A 198 6.60 4.71 8.42
CA ILE A 198 6.53 3.85 7.25
C ILE A 198 7.90 3.15 7.12
N VAL A 199 7.85 1.87 6.77
CA VAL A 199 9.05 1.04 6.57
C VAL A 199 9.05 0.49 5.14
N GLN A 200 10.22 0.40 4.53
CA GLN A 200 10.42 -0.31 3.25
C GLN A 200 11.76 -1.02 3.23
N LYS A 201 11.83 -2.16 2.53
CA LYS A 201 13.09 -2.92 2.36
C LYS A 201 13.87 -2.48 1.14
N LEU A 202 13.21 -2.38 -0.02
CA LEU A 202 13.86 -2.16 -1.31
C LEU A 202 13.69 -0.71 -1.79
N ASP A 203 12.61 -0.05 -1.40
CA ASP A 203 12.14 1.18 -2.02
C ASP A 203 12.52 2.44 -1.23
N GLN A 204 13.83 2.63 -0.94
CA GLN A 204 14.32 3.78 -0.18
C GLN A 204 13.96 5.12 -0.84
N PHE A 205 14.13 5.21 -2.16
CA PHE A 205 13.85 6.44 -2.91
C PHE A 205 12.36 6.84 -2.79
N LEU A 206 11.45 5.87 -2.78
CA LEU A 206 10.03 6.12 -2.53
C LEU A 206 9.78 6.70 -1.14
N LEU A 207 10.46 6.22 -0.08
CA LEU A 207 10.35 6.82 1.25
C LEU A 207 10.85 8.27 1.26
N PHE A 208 11.88 8.60 0.48
CA PHE A 208 12.31 9.99 0.32
C PHE A 208 11.21 10.86 -0.31
N LEU A 209 10.58 10.39 -1.39
CA LEU A 209 9.50 11.12 -2.03
C LEU A 209 8.28 11.27 -1.11
N ILE A 210 7.96 10.24 -0.30
CA ILE A 210 6.90 10.32 0.73
C ILE A 210 7.27 11.32 1.83
N LYS A 211 8.54 11.37 2.27
CA LYS A 211 9.04 12.37 3.21
C LYS A 211 8.76 13.78 2.69
N ARG A 212 9.07 14.05 1.41
CA ARG A 212 8.83 15.34 0.74
C ARG A 212 7.35 15.64 0.56
N THR A 213 6.55 14.62 0.25
CA THR A 213 5.08 14.72 0.12
C THR A 213 4.42 15.11 1.44
N LEU A 214 4.83 14.48 2.55
CA LEU A 214 4.26 14.70 3.89
C LEU A 214 4.96 15.81 4.68
N HIS A 215 5.94 16.50 4.08
CA HIS A 215 6.79 17.50 4.72
C HIS A 215 7.39 17.01 6.05
N ILE A 216 7.82 15.74 6.08
CA ILE A 216 8.46 15.15 7.26
C ILE A 216 9.91 15.68 7.34
N PRO A 217 10.33 16.33 8.44
CA PRO A 217 11.66 16.91 8.53
C PRO A 217 12.77 15.88 8.77
N SER A 218 12.44 14.77 9.44
CA SER A 218 13.38 13.68 9.73
C SER A 218 13.84 12.96 8.46
N ASN A 219 15.09 12.52 8.47
CA ASN A 219 15.65 11.74 7.37
C ASN A 219 15.12 10.29 7.36
N VAL A 220 15.18 9.67 6.18
CA VAL A 220 14.98 8.23 6.03
C VAL A 220 16.20 7.53 6.62
N ASN A 221 16.00 6.71 7.65
CA ASN A 221 17.07 6.03 8.36
C ASN A 221 17.18 4.58 7.91
N TYR A 222 18.40 4.08 7.70
CA TYR A 222 18.63 2.67 7.41
C TYR A 222 18.92 1.89 8.70
N ASN A 223 18.10 0.88 8.98
CA ASN A 223 18.30 -0.05 10.07
C ASN A 223 19.07 -1.28 9.57
N LYS A 224 20.37 -1.33 9.88
CA LYS A 224 21.29 -2.40 9.46
C LYS A 224 20.87 -3.79 9.97
N SER A 225 20.37 -3.91 11.20
CA SER A 225 20.06 -5.22 11.79
C SER A 225 18.81 -5.86 11.17
N ARG A 226 17.87 -5.04 10.71
CA ARG A 226 16.64 -5.50 10.06
C ARG A 226 16.70 -5.43 8.54
N ASN A 227 17.73 -4.82 7.97
CA ASN A 227 17.87 -4.54 6.54
C ASN A 227 16.62 -3.83 5.98
N ILE A 228 16.25 -2.71 6.60
CA ILE A 228 15.07 -1.90 6.24
C ILE A 228 15.37 -0.41 6.34
N TYR A 229 14.69 0.37 5.53
CA TYR A 229 14.62 1.82 5.62
C TYR A 229 13.37 2.25 6.38
N VAL A 230 13.51 3.29 7.19
CA VAL A 230 12.47 3.76 8.12
C VAL A 230 12.32 5.27 7.98
N LEU A 231 11.11 5.70 7.63
CA LEU A 231 10.68 7.10 7.70
C LEU A 231 9.72 7.24 8.88
N SER A 232 10.06 8.06 9.86
CA SER A 232 9.19 8.27 11.03
C SER A 232 9.14 9.73 11.47
N SER A 233 8.04 10.12 12.09
CA SER A 233 7.87 11.44 12.69
C SER A 233 7.01 11.36 13.95
N SER A 234 7.45 12.05 15.00
CA SER A 234 6.63 12.37 16.18
C SER A 234 6.35 13.88 16.29
N ASN A 235 6.67 14.64 15.24
CA ASN A 235 6.44 16.07 15.20
C ASN A 235 4.93 16.33 15.13
N SER A 236 4.42 17.09 16.10
CA SER A 236 2.98 17.26 16.30
C SER A 236 2.29 18.01 15.17
N ARG A 237 2.99 18.92 14.50
CA ARG A 237 2.47 19.63 13.33
C ARG A 237 2.30 18.65 12.17
N VAL A 238 3.33 17.84 11.90
CA VAL A 238 3.29 16.78 10.87
C VAL A 238 2.18 15.78 11.17
N ILE A 239 2.04 15.33 12.42
CA ILE A 239 0.96 14.42 12.81
C ILE A 239 -0.42 15.03 12.54
N ASN A 240 -0.64 16.30 12.89
CA ASN A 240 -1.91 16.97 12.62
C ASN A 240 -2.16 17.12 11.10
N ASP A 241 -1.13 17.48 10.33
CA ASP A 241 -1.22 17.57 8.87
C ASP A 241 -1.61 16.21 8.26
N ILE A 242 -1.02 15.11 8.71
CA ILE A 242 -1.38 13.72 8.32
C ILE A 242 -2.84 13.43 8.70
N ILE A 243 -3.24 13.75 9.94
CA ILE A 243 -4.61 13.54 10.43
C ILE A 243 -5.62 14.23 9.51
N ASP A 244 -5.40 15.50 9.19
CA ASP A 244 -6.35 16.27 8.38
C ASP A 244 -6.34 15.83 6.91
N THR A 245 -5.18 15.40 6.40
CA THR A 245 -5.03 14.95 5.01
C THR A 245 -5.72 13.60 4.76
N PHE A 246 -5.55 12.62 5.66
CA PHE A 246 -6.02 11.25 5.44
C PHE A 246 -7.33 10.91 6.15
N ARG A 247 -7.96 11.87 6.86
CA ARG A 247 -9.29 11.66 7.45
C ARG A 247 -10.28 11.20 6.39
N GLY A 248 -10.89 10.03 6.63
CA GLY A 248 -11.90 9.44 5.73
C GLY A 248 -11.36 8.73 4.50
N LYS A 249 -10.03 8.59 4.34
CA LYS A 249 -9.40 7.97 3.15
C LYS A 249 -8.89 6.53 3.38
N LEU A 250 -9.10 5.99 4.58
CA LEU A 250 -8.73 4.63 4.98
C LEU A 250 -9.98 3.78 5.19
N HIS A 251 -9.94 2.51 4.82
CA HIS A 251 -11.09 1.61 4.69
C HIS A 251 -11.02 0.35 5.57
N GLY A 252 -9.82 -0.09 5.96
CA GLY A 252 -9.60 -1.30 6.74
C GLY A 252 -9.58 -1.05 8.24
N MET A 253 -8.95 -1.96 8.98
CA MET A 253 -8.68 -1.80 10.41
C MET A 253 -7.72 -0.64 10.69
N LYS A 254 -6.84 -0.28 9.74
CA LYS A 254 -6.03 0.95 9.85
C LYS A 254 -6.91 2.19 9.98
N SER A 255 -8.08 2.24 9.36
CA SER A 255 -9.04 3.34 9.53
C SER A 255 -9.49 3.52 11.00
N LEU A 256 -9.78 2.41 11.70
CA LEU A 256 -10.11 2.45 13.12
C LEU A 256 -8.89 2.89 13.96
N GLU A 257 -7.73 2.32 13.68
CA GLU A 257 -6.48 2.68 14.34
C GLU A 257 -6.16 4.17 14.16
N PHE A 258 -6.34 4.71 12.95
CA PHE A 258 -6.14 6.11 12.60
C PHE A 258 -7.09 7.02 13.35
N LYS A 259 -8.37 6.63 13.49
CA LYS A 259 -9.34 7.39 14.29
C LYS A 259 -8.92 7.44 15.76
N LEU A 260 -8.52 6.30 16.33
CA LEU A 260 -8.05 6.22 17.72
C LEU A 260 -6.75 7.03 17.92
N TRP A 261 -5.80 6.90 17.01
CA TRP A 261 -4.54 7.64 16.98
C TRP A 261 -4.76 9.16 16.88
N SER A 262 -5.72 9.61 16.06
CA SER A 262 -6.13 11.01 15.97
C SER A 262 -6.72 11.53 17.29
N VAL A 263 -7.54 10.71 17.96
CA VAL A 263 -8.09 11.02 19.28
C VAL A 263 -6.97 11.13 20.32
N ALA A 264 -5.99 10.22 20.29
CA ALA A 264 -4.84 10.28 21.18
C ALA A 264 -4.04 11.58 20.98
N GLN A 265 -3.77 11.96 19.73
CA GLN A 265 -3.09 13.22 19.41
C GLN A 265 -3.84 14.44 19.96
N TYR A 266 -5.16 14.50 19.78
CA TYR A 266 -5.98 15.61 20.26
C TYR A 266 -5.94 15.76 21.79
N TYR A 267 -6.02 14.65 22.53
CA TYR A 267 -6.12 14.67 23.99
C TYR A 267 -4.79 14.57 24.74
N ARG A 268 -3.65 14.39 24.05
CA ARG A 268 -2.33 14.12 24.67
C ARG A 268 -1.86 15.13 25.72
N LYS A 269 -2.40 16.36 25.73
CA LYS A 269 -2.07 17.40 26.72
C LYS A 269 -3.20 17.71 27.70
N THR A 270 -4.43 17.24 27.45
CA THR A 270 -5.63 17.72 28.16
C THR A 270 -6.39 16.61 28.86
N LYS A 271 -6.48 15.40 28.28
CA LYS A 271 -7.18 14.26 28.87
C LYS A 271 -6.31 13.00 28.77
N ILE A 272 -5.24 12.96 29.56
CA ILE A 272 -4.22 11.89 29.56
C ILE A 272 -4.83 10.50 29.80
N GLU A 273 -5.76 10.40 30.76
CA GLU A 273 -6.57 9.19 31.04
C GLU A 273 -7.20 8.59 29.77
N LYS A 274 -7.71 9.45 28.87
CA LYS A 274 -8.32 9.02 27.61
C LYS A 274 -7.28 8.45 26.65
N VAL A 275 -6.07 9.02 26.64
CA VAL A 275 -4.96 8.52 25.82
C VAL A 275 -4.46 7.16 26.32
N TYR A 276 -4.40 6.94 27.63
CA TYR A 276 -4.08 5.63 28.20
C TYR A 276 -5.09 4.56 27.79
N LYS A 277 -6.38 4.90 27.82
CA LYS A 277 -7.45 4.00 27.32
C LYS A 277 -7.28 3.69 25.84
N VAL A 278 -6.98 4.69 25.02
CA VAL A 278 -6.71 4.51 23.58
C VAL A 278 -5.51 3.61 23.36
N ASN A 279 -4.39 3.84 24.04
CA ASN A 279 -3.20 3.01 23.92
C ASN A 279 -3.49 1.54 24.27
N LYS A 280 -4.25 1.29 25.35
CA LYS A 280 -4.66 -0.07 25.74
C LYS A 280 -5.50 -0.75 24.65
N ILE A 281 -6.40 -0.02 23.97
CA ILE A 281 -7.18 -0.54 22.86
C ILE A 281 -6.28 -0.86 21.65
N LEU A 282 -5.42 0.07 21.24
CA LEU A 282 -4.52 -0.12 20.11
C LEU A 282 -3.56 -1.30 20.34
N THR A 283 -3.02 -1.44 21.55
CA THR A 283 -2.15 -2.56 21.94
C THR A 283 -2.87 -3.91 21.81
N LYS A 284 -4.17 -3.96 22.13
CA LYS A 284 -4.97 -5.18 21.94
C LYS A 284 -5.21 -5.47 20.46
N LEU A 285 -5.50 -4.45 19.64
CA LEU A 285 -5.70 -4.62 18.20
C LEU A 285 -4.43 -5.12 17.50
N VAL A 286 -3.25 -4.61 17.89
CA VAL A 286 -1.96 -5.07 17.33
C VAL A 286 -1.73 -6.57 17.56
N ARG A 287 -2.24 -7.14 18.67
CA ARG A 287 -2.14 -8.58 18.96
C ARG A 287 -3.05 -9.46 18.10
N LEU A 288 -4.01 -8.87 17.39
CA LEU A 288 -4.92 -9.57 16.48
C LEU A 288 -4.40 -9.56 15.03
N ARG A 289 -3.30 -8.85 14.76
CA ARG A 289 -2.71 -8.75 13.44
C ARG A 289 -1.98 -10.02 13.03
#